data_AF-A0A1M5P528-F1
#
_entry.id   AF-A0A1M5P528-F1
#
_cell.length_a   1.000
_cell.length_b   1.000
_cell.length_c   1.000
_cell.angle_alpha   90.00
_cell.angle_beta   90.00
_cell.angle_gamma   90.00
#
_symmetry.space_group_name_H-M   'P 1'
#
loop_
_entity.id
_entity.type
_entity.pdbx_description
1 polymer ?
#
loop_
_entity_poly.entity_id
_entity_poly.type
_entity_poly.pdbx_seq_one_letter_code
_entity_poly.pdbx_strand_id
1 'polypeptide(L)'
;MKRKLLALVAVLACCGMAQADTPPGVVTALGFGTIDPAMAKTNAQARMLAKRAAQLDAQRQLSEQVKGIEIRAGSTVEEYEVRSDIIATRVKTWLQGTVVVDEKVYESEGTWVAEVTLGICLTNEADVCKQRESLEAISNAAKQY
;
A
#
# COMPACT_ATOMS: atom_id res chain seq x y z
N MET A 1 -1.32 57.22 -32.18
CA MET A 1 -0.24 57.21 -31.18
C MET A 1 -0.25 55.85 -30.49
N LYS A 2 0.93 55.21 -30.45
CA LYS A 2 1.13 53.81 -30.03
C LYS A 2 1.23 53.73 -28.51
N ARG A 3 0.44 52.88 -27.85
CA ARG A 3 0.76 52.40 -26.50
C ARG A 3 0.62 50.89 -26.47
N LYS A 4 1.78 50.25 -26.45
CA LYS A 4 2.01 48.82 -26.31
C LYS A 4 1.48 48.35 -24.96
N LEU A 5 0.73 47.26 -24.92
CA LEU A 5 0.72 46.36 -23.77
C LEU A 5 0.69 44.93 -24.31
N LEU A 6 1.89 44.36 -24.48
CA LEU A 6 2.08 42.92 -24.50
C LEU A 6 1.88 42.43 -23.05
N ALA A 7 0.89 41.57 -22.83
CA ALA A 7 0.85 40.74 -21.63
C ALA A 7 1.45 39.37 -21.97
N LEU A 8 2.60 39.10 -21.35
CA LEU A 8 3.31 37.82 -21.22
C LEU A 8 2.32 36.69 -20.83
N VAL A 9 2.29 35.55 -21.53
CA VAL A 9 3.11 34.33 -21.35
C VAL A 9 2.84 33.52 -20.07
N ALA A 10 2.54 32.24 -20.30
CA ALA A 10 2.69 31.06 -19.45
C ALA A 10 1.61 30.78 -18.38
N VAL A 11 0.50 30.19 -18.83
CA VAL A 11 -0.21 29.17 -18.04
C VAL A 11 0.68 27.91 -18.06
N LEU A 12 1.70 27.89 -17.21
CA LEU A 12 2.55 26.75 -17.01
C LEU A 12 1.78 25.70 -16.23
N ALA A 13 1.79 24.49 -16.76
CA ALA A 13 1.24 23.27 -16.19
C ALA A 13 1.57 23.11 -14.70
N CYS A 14 0.60 23.38 -13.83
CA CYS A 14 0.53 22.75 -12.51
C CYS A 14 -0.28 21.47 -12.63
N CYS A 15 0.18 20.53 -13.48
CA CYS A 15 -0.13 19.13 -13.25
C CYS A 15 0.88 18.66 -12.20
N GLY A 16 0.63 19.06 -10.95
CA GLY A 16 1.31 18.50 -9.80
C GLY A 16 0.92 17.04 -9.74
N MET A 17 1.64 16.18 -10.46
CA MET A 17 1.59 14.75 -10.23
C MET A 17 2.19 14.58 -8.84
N ALA A 18 1.33 14.49 -7.83
CA ALA A 18 1.66 13.96 -6.53
C ALA A 18 2.14 12.51 -6.78
N GLN A 19 3.44 12.38 -7.02
CA GLN A 19 4.09 11.10 -7.04
C GLN A 19 3.98 10.62 -5.59
N ALA A 20 3.16 9.60 -5.37
CA ALA A 20 3.29 8.81 -4.16
C ALA A 20 4.74 8.31 -4.18
N ASP A 21 5.56 8.80 -3.24
CA ASP A 21 6.97 8.44 -3.14
C ASP A 21 7.07 6.95 -2.79
N THR A 22 6.97 6.09 -3.80
CA THR A 22 7.10 4.65 -3.63
C THR A 22 8.56 4.32 -3.36
N PRO A 23 8.90 3.64 -2.24
CA PRO A 23 10.27 3.25 -1.97
C PRO A 23 10.82 2.37 -3.11
N PRO A 24 12.09 2.53 -3.51
CA PRO A 24 12.69 1.70 -4.56
C PRO A 24 12.65 0.22 -4.17
N GLY A 25 12.30 -0.63 -5.13
CA GLY A 25 12.23 -2.08 -4.91
C GLY A 25 11.02 -2.56 -4.09
N VAL A 26 10.02 -1.71 -3.87
CA VAL A 26 8.80 -2.04 -3.13
C VAL A 26 7.57 -1.81 -3.99
N VAL A 27 6.75 -2.85 -4.14
CA VAL A 27 5.43 -2.72 -4.76
C VAL A 27 4.46 -2.29 -3.68
N THR A 28 3.80 -1.15 -3.85
CA THR A 28 2.90 -0.59 -2.83
C THR A 28 1.45 -0.46 -3.30
N ALA A 29 0.51 -0.49 -2.37
CA ALA A 29 -0.86 -0.08 -2.61
C ALA A 29 -1.43 0.67 -1.40
N LEU A 30 -2.22 1.70 -1.68
CA LEU A 30 -2.93 2.50 -0.69
C LEU A 30 -4.35 1.97 -0.54
N GLY A 31 -4.74 1.62 0.68
CA GLY A 31 -6.11 1.22 1.01
C GLY A 31 -6.79 2.22 1.93
N PHE A 32 -8.12 2.26 1.83
CA PHE A 32 -8.98 3.13 2.62
C PHE A 32 -9.97 2.33 3.46
N GLY A 33 -10.25 2.83 4.65
CA GLY A 33 -11.22 2.21 5.56
C GLY A 33 -11.96 3.25 6.36
N THR A 34 -13.29 3.13 6.41
CA THR A 34 -14.14 4.05 7.16
C THR A 34 -15.04 3.29 8.11
N ILE A 35 -15.28 3.87 9.30
CA ILE A 35 -16.21 3.33 10.30
C ILE A 35 -16.92 4.48 10.99
N ASP A 36 -18.24 4.42 10.99
CA ASP A 36 -19.08 5.25 11.86
C ASP A 36 -18.83 4.85 13.33
N PRO A 37 -18.42 5.77 14.22
CA PRO A 37 -18.25 5.52 15.64
C PRO A 37 -19.48 4.85 16.30
N ALA A 38 -20.69 5.11 15.81
CA ALA A 38 -21.93 4.52 16.32
C ALA A 38 -22.00 2.99 16.12
N MET A 39 -21.23 2.44 15.17
CA MET A 39 -21.12 1.00 14.92
C MET A 39 -20.12 0.30 15.85
N ALA A 40 -19.36 1.04 16.65
CA ALA A 40 -18.38 0.52 17.58
C ALA A 40 -18.79 0.77 19.03
N LYS A 41 -18.30 -0.07 19.95
CA LYS A 41 -18.53 0.09 21.39
C LYS A 41 -17.71 1.23 21.99
N THR A 42 -16.56 1.54 21.39
CA THR A 42 -15.66 2.62 21.83
C THR A 42 -15.00 3.30 20.63
N ASN A 43 -14.57 4.54 20.81
CA ASN A 43 -13.79 5.26 19.78
C ASN A 43 -12.48 4.54 19.42
N ALA A 44 -11.81 3.94 20.42
CA ALA A 44 -10.63 3.13 20.16
C ALA A 44 -10.95 1.92 19.27
N GLN A 45 -12.09 1.26 19.49
CA GLN A 45 -12.54 0.16 18.64
C GLN A 45 -12.86 0.65 17.22
N ALA A 46 -13.56 1.77 17.07
CA ALA A 46 -13.87 2.35 15.75
C ALA A 46 -12.61 2.63 14.94
N ARG A 47 -11.61 3.26 15.59
CA ARG A 47 -10.31 3.55 14.99
C ARG A 47 -9.58 2.28 14.52
N MET A 48 -9.59 1.23 15.34
CA MET A 48 -8.99 -0.07 14.98
C MET A 48 -9.75 -0.77 13.84
N LEU A 49 -11.08 -0.65 13.79
CA LEU A 49 -11.89 -1.20 12.71
C LEU A 49 -11.64 -0.46 11.39
N ALA A 50 -11.55 0.88 11.40
CA ALA A 50 -11.22 1.68 10.21
C ALA A 50 -9.84 1.29 9.66
N LYS A 51 -8.84 1.20 10.54
CA LYS A 51 -7.49 0.72 10.18
C LYS A 51 -7.51 -0.66 9.54
N ARG A 52 -8.27 -1.60 10.12
CA ARG A 52 -8.37 -2.97 9.58
C ARG A 52 -9.05 -2.99 8.22
N ALA A 53 -10.09 -2.18 8.03
CA ALA A 53 -10.74 -2.04 6.73
C ALA A 53 -9.76 -1.49 5.67
N ALA A 54 -8.98 -0.46 6.02
CA ALA A 54 -7.95 0.11 5.15
C ALA A 54 -6.87 -0.92 4.77
N GLN A 55 -6.42 -1.73 5.73
CA GLN A 55 -5.47 -2.81 5.47
C GLN A 55 -6.04 -3.87 4.51
N LEU A 56 -7.30 -4.26 4.66
CA LEU A 56 -7.93 -5.24 3.78
C LEU A 56 -8.09 -4.71 2.35
N ASP A 57 -8.45 -3.43 2.19
CA ASP A 57 -8.53 -2.81 0.87
C ASP A 57 -7.14 -2.70 0.21
N ALA A 58 -6.11 -2.30 0.97
CA ALA A 58 -4.73 -2.27 0.48
C ALA A 58 -4.25 -3.67 0.07
N GLN A 59 -4.56 -4.71 0.84
CA GLN A 59 -4.24 -6.11 0.51
C GLN A 59 -4.94 -6.56 -0.78
N ARG A 60 -6.22 -6.19 -0.97
CA ARG A 60 -6.96 -6.50 -2.19
C ARG A 60 -6.25 -5.89 -3.41
N GLN A 61 -5.93 -4.60 -3.35
CA GLN A 61 -5.23 -3.91 -4.43
C GLN A 61 -3.85 -4.50 -4.71
N LEU A 62 -3.07 -4.80 -3.66
CA LEU A 62 -1.79 -5.51 -3.82
C LEU A 62 -1.98 -6.88 -4.47
N SER A 63 -3.02 -7.62 -4.11
CA SER A 63 -3.27 -8.95 -4.68
C SER A 63 -3.50 -8.89 -6.19
N GLU A 64 -4.20 -7.86 -6.66
CA GLU A 64 -4.47 -7.62 -8.09
C GLU A 64 -3.18 -7.28 -8.84
N GLN A 65 -2.36 -6.40 -8.26
CA GLN A 65 -1.05 -6.04 -8.83
C GLN A 65 -0.12 -7.25 -8.92
N VAL A 66 0.02 -8.02 -7.84
CA VAL A 66 0.90 -9.20 -7.78
C VAL A 66 0.44 -10.30 -8.72
N LYS A 67 -0.87 -10.58 -8.80
CA LYS A 67 -1.43 -11.52 -9.78
C LYS A 67 -1.04 -11.12 -11.20
N GLY A 68 -1.16 -9.83 -11.53
CA GLY A 68 -0.77 -9.31 -12.84
C GLY A 68 0.73 -9.42 -13.14
N ILE A 69 1.60 -9.34 -12.13
CA ILE A 69 3.05 -9.55 -12.28
C ILE A 69 3.34 -11.03 -12.54
N GLU A 70 2.76 -11.92 -11.74
CA GLU A 70 2.97 -13.37 -11.84
C GLU A 70 2.51 -13.93 -13.19
N ILE A 71 1.36 -13.46 -13.69
CA ILE A 71 0.84 -13.83 -15.03
C ILE A 71 1.85 -13.46 -16.12
N ARG A 72 2.39 -12.24 -16.09
CA ARG A 72 3.32 -11.73 -17.11
C ARG A 72 4.70 -12.38 -17.03
N ALA A 73 5.13 -12.79 -15.84
CA ALA A 73 6.46 -13.36 -15.63
C ALA A 73 6.56 -14.84 -16.04
N GLY A 74 5.45 -15.60 -16.04
CA GLY A 74 5.53 -17.07 -16.07
C GLY A 74 4.60 -17.82 -17.03
N SER A 75 3.71 -17.16 -17.79
CA SER A 75 2.66 -17.89 -18.51
C SER A 75 2.14 -17.20 -19.78
N THR A 76 1.92 -18.01 -20.83
CA THR A 76 0.97 -17.71 -21.91
C THR A 76 -0.46 -18.03 -21.45
N VAL A 77 -1.49 -17.40 -22.02
CA VAL A 77 -2.91 -17.55 -21.59
C VAL A 77 -3.36 -19.02 -21.53
N GLU A 78 -2.83 -19.85 -22.42
CA GLU A 78 -3.16 -21.27 -22.56
C GLU A 78 -2.58 -22.13 -21.41
N GLU A 79 -1.48 -21.70 -20.78
CA GLU A 79 -0.87 -22.39 -19.64
C GLU A 79 -1.45 -21.96 -18.28
N TYR A 80 -2.35 -20.97 -18.27
CA TYR A 80 -2.90 -20.36 -17.06
C TYR A 80 -3.93 -21.26 -16.35
N GLU A 81 -4.74 -22.00 -17.10
CA GLU A 81 -5.77 -22.89 -16.54
C GLU A 81 -5.16 -24.04 -15.72
N VAL A 82 -3.97 -24.52 -16.10
CA VAL A 82 -3.29 -25.64 -15.40
C VAL A 82 -2.46 -25.16 -14.19
N ARG A 83 -2.07 -23.89 -14.15
CA ARG A 83 -1.17 -23.33 -13.11
C ARG A 83 -1.84 -22.38 -12.11
N SER A 84 -3.15 -22.22 -12.15
CA SER A 84 -3.92 -21.30 -11.29
C SER A 84 -3.62 -21.47 -9.79
N ASP A 85 -3.51 -22.71 -9.32
CA ASP A 85 -3.31 -23.02 -7.90
C ASP A 85 -1.93 -22.61 -7.38
N ILE A 86 -0.91 -22.70 -8.24
CA ILE A 86 0.46 -22.28 -7.93
C ILE A 86 0.51 -20.76 -7.81
N ILE A 87 -0.16 -20.06 -8.74
CA ILE A 87 -0.25 -18.60 -8.76
C ILE A 87 -0.99 -18.09 -7.51
N ALA A 88 -2.13 -18.70 -7.17
CA ALA A 88 -2.89 -18.36 -5.96
C ALA A 88 -2.06 -18.58 -4.69
N THR A 89 -1.32 -19.68 -4.60
CA THR A 89 -0.43 -19.97 -3.47
C THR A 89 0.69 -18.94 -3.35
N ARG A 90 1.34 -18.57 -4.47
CA ARG A 90 2.42 -17.57 -4.46
C ARG A 90 1.94 -16.17 -4.09
N VAL A 91 0.81 -15.74 -4.64
CA VAL A 91 0.16 -14.46 -4.29
C VAL A 91 -0.16 -14.42 -2.79
N LYS A 92 -0.70 -15.51 -2.23
CA LYS A 92 -0.97 -15.62 -0.80
C LYS A 92 0.30 -15.45 0.05
N THR A 93 1.40 -16.09 -0.33
CA THR A 93 2.69 -15.94 0.37
C THR A 93 3.19 -14.50 0.33
N TRP A 94 3.03 -13.82 -0.79
CA TRP A 94 3.43 -12.41 -0.92
C TRP A 94 2.58 -11.48 -0.05
N LEU A 95 1.26 -11.71 -0.01
CA LEU A 95 0.35 -10.95 0.85
C LEU A 95 0.62 -11.17 2.35
N GLN A 96 1.11 -12.34 2.75
CA GLN A 96 1.53 -12.59 4.13
C GLN A 96 2.84 -11.87 4.49
N GLY A 97 3.66 -11.53 3.51
CA GLY A 97 4.94 -10.83 3.68
C GLY A 97 4.84 -9.31 3.52
N THR A 98 3.64 -8.73 3.51
CA THR A 98 3.47 -7.27 3.34
C THR A 98 3.94 -6.50 4.56
N VAL A 99 4.58 -5.36 4.33
CA VAL A 99 4.98 -4.40 5.36
C VAL A 99 4.08 -3.17 5.31
N VAL A 100 3.86 -2.53 6.45
CA VAL A 100 3.17 -1.22 6.51
C VAL A 100 4.20 -0.15 6.21
N VAL A 101 3.99 0.60 5.12
CA VAL A 101 4.89 1.68 4.68
C VAL A 101 4.46 3.02 5.28
N ASP A 102 3.15 3.29 5.27
CA ASP A 102 2.55 4.48 5.86
C ASP A 102 1.17 4.14 6.45
N GLU A 103 0.79 4.88 7.49
CA GLU A 103 -0.51 4.72 8.14
C GLU A 103 -0.97 6.06 8.72
N LYS A 104 -2.20 6.44 8.35
CA LYS A 104 -2.88 7.61 8.89
C LYS A 104 -4.27 7.23 9.31
N VAL A 105 -4.67 7.66 10.50
CA VAL A 105 -6.04 7.49 10.98
C VAL A 105 -6.50 8.81 11.58
N TYR A 106 -7.58 9.34 11.05
CA TYR A 106 -8.13 10.63 11.42
C TYR A 106 -9.65 10.59 11.42
N GLU A 107 -10.25 11.57 12.06
CA GLU A 107 -11.70 11.76 12.04
C GLU A 107 -12.06 12.77 10.95
N SER A 108 -13.08 12.45 10.15
CA SER A 108 -13.62 13.33 9.12
C SER A 108 -15.13 13.23 9.14
N GLU A 109 -15.82 14.36 9.28
CA GLU A 109 -17.29 14.43 9.30
C GLU A 109 -17.95 13.47 10.32
N GLY A 110 -17.34 13.31 11.50
CA GLY A 110 -17.85 12.41 12.55
C GLY A 110 -17.63 10.92 12.28
N THR A 111 -16.86 10.57 11.25
CA THR A 111 -16.50 9.20 10.87
C THR A 111 -14.99 8.98 11.04
N TRP A 112 -14.59 7.80 11.49
CA TRP A 112 -13.17 7.42 11.48
C TRP A 112 -12.76 7.00 10.08
N VAL A 113 -11.71 7.62 9.56
CA VAL A 113 -11.10 7.32 8.27
C VAL A 113 -9.67 6.86 8.50
N ALA A 114 -9.29 5.76 7.87
CA ALA A 114 -7.93 5.25 7.86
C ALA A 114 -7.42 5.12 6.42
N GLU A 115 -6.17 5.52 6.25
CA GLU A 115 -5.37 5.36 5.04
C GLU A 115 -4.16 4.51 5.40
N VAL A 116 -4.00 3.38 4.72
CA VAL A 116 -2.87 2.47 4.99
C VAL A 116 -2.19 2.14 3.68
N THR A 117 -0.89 2.40 3.62
CA THR A 117 -0.05 1.98 2.50
C THR A 117 0.67 0.70 2.87
N LEU A 118 0.36 -0.39 2.18
CA LEU A 118 1.07 -1.66 2.31
C LEU A 118 2.10 -1.80 1.18
N GLY A 119 3.19 -2.51 1.47
CA GLY A 119 4.27 -2.77 0.53
C GLY A 119 4.72 -4.23 0.53
N ILE A 120 5.14 -4.72 -0.63
CA ILE A 120 5.86 -5.99 -0.80
C ILE A 120 7.28 -5.67 -1.25
N CYS A 121 8.25 -6.11 -0.46
CA CYS A 121 9.66 -5.95 -0.74
C CYS A 121 10.10 -6.95 -1.81
N LEU A 122 10.48 -6.46 -2.99
CA LEU A 122 11.12 -7.25 -4.05
C LEU A 122 12.63 -7.28 -3.88
N THR A 123 13.21 -6.18 -3.36
CA THR A 123 14.62 -6.04 -3.03
C THR A 123 14.77 -5.57 -1.58
N ASN A 124 16.02 -5.59 -1.08
CA ASN A 124 16.35 -5.10 0.27
C ASN A 124 16.86 -3.65 0.27
N GLU A 125 16.56 -2.88 -0.78
CA GLU A 125 17.08 -1.52 -0.95
C GLU A 125 16.39 -0.52 -0.03
N ALA A 126 15.06 -0.61 0.09
CA ALA A 126 14.28 0.26 0.96
C ALA A 126 14.46 -0.08 2.44
N ASP A 127 14.49 0.94 3.30
CA ASP A 127 14.72 0.76 4.75
C ASP A 127 13.60 -0.04 5.42
N VAL A 128 12.35 0.15 4.96
CA VAL A 128 11.19 -0.65 5.40
C VAL A 128 11.36 -2.16 5.15
N CYS A 129 12.21 -2.53 4.18
CA CYS A 129 12.50 -3.93 3.84
C CYS A 129 13.68 -4.49 4.64
N LYS A 130 14.61 -3.63 5.07
CA LYS A 130 15.75 -4.00 5.93
C LYS A 130 15.33 -4.26 7.36
N GLN A 131 14.26 -3.60 7.82
CA GLN A 131 13.70 -3.76 9.18
C GLN A 131 12.98 -5.10 9.41
N ARG A 132 12.90 -5.98 8.40
CA ARG A 132 12.51 -7.38 8.63
C ARG A 132 13.60 -8.01 9.48
N GLU A 133 13.46 -7.91 10.80
CA GLU A 133 14.35 -8.52 11.77
C GLU A 133 14.69 -9.92 11.30
N SER A 134 15.99 -10.16 11.07
CA SER A 134 16.47 -11.50 10.84
C SER A 134 16.01 -12.36 12.02
N LEU A 135 15.77 -13.65 11.78
CA LEU A 135 15.44 -14.59 12.86
C LEU A 135 16.46 -14.51 14.02
N GLU A 136 17.67 -14.04 13.74
CA GLU A 136 18.72 -13.73 14.72
C GLU A 136 18.37 -12.57 15.66
N ALA A 137 17.80 -11.46 15.16
CA ALA A 137 17.37 -10.33 15.99
C ALA A 137 16.23 -10.73 16.93
N ILE A 138 15.24 -11.49 16.43
CA ILE A 138 14.12 -12.03 17.23
C ILE A 138 14.63 -13.06 18.26
N SER A 139 15.54 -13.96 17.85
CA SER A 139 16.19 -14.94 18.74
C SER A 139 16.98 -14.25 19.87
N ASN A 140 17.69 -13.17 19.56
CA ASN A 140 18.53 -12.48 20.53
C ASN A 140 17.69 -11.64 21.52
N ALA A 141 16.59 -11.04 21.07
CA ALA A 141 15.62 -10.40 21.95
C ALA A 141 14.89 -11.42 22.85
N ALA A 142 14.57 -12.60 22.33
CA ALA A 142 13.93 -13.67 23.12
C ALA A 142 14.86 -14.30 24.18
N LYS A 143 16.18 -14.19 24.03
CA LYS A 143 17.18 -14.65 25.02
C LYS A 143 17.41 -13.65 26.17
N GLN A 144 16.85 -12.45 26.09
CA GLN A 144 16.99 -11.39 27.09
C GLN A 144 15.84 -11.38 28.12
N TYR A 145 14.91 -12.33 28.00
CA TYR A 145 13.81 -12.62 28.94
C TYR A 145 13.91 -14.06 29.45
#